data_AF-A0A9D1E7Y8-F1
#
_entry.id   AF-A0A9D1E7Y8-F1
#
_cell.length_a   1.000
_cell.length_b   1.000
_cell.length_c   1.000
_cell.angle_alpha   90.00
_cell.angle_beta   90.00
_cell.angle_gamma   90.00
#
_symmetry.space_group_name_H-M   'P 1'
#
loop_
_entity.id
_entity.type
_entity.pdbx_description
1 polymer ?
#
loop_
_entity_poly.entity_id
_entity_poly.type
_entity_poly.pdbx_seq_one_letter_code
_entity_poly.pdbx_strand_id
1 'polypeptide(L)'
;MEQNVRDPYDFCRPYLLEDEYILWKGRPERGNIFRQGDWMVVIFAVMWLGFSLFWEFSALQSVMSGGGSLFLALWGLPFVAIGLYLLFGRFLQTAYLRDKTFYVITNKKIIVKSGRKITMRDGKDLPPMDVMIHRNGNGTILFSETYYTRRGSHRTYFMLENLKDVARAQNAVSQMERA
;
A
#
# COMPACT_ATOMS: atom_id res chain seq x y z
N MET A 1 20.49 19.16 24.32
CA MET A 1 20.34 17.79 23.82
C MET A 1 19.40 17.84 22.62
N GLU A 2 19.93 18.16 21.44
CA GLU A 2 19.14 18.18 20.20
C GLU A 2 18.74 16.73 19.87
N GLN A 3 17.44 16.49 19.82
CA GLN A 3 16.91 15.24 19.31
C GLN A 3 17.38 15.13 17.86
N ASN A 4 18.27 14.18 17.60
CA ASN A 4 18.69 13.75 16.27
C ASN A 4 17.49 13.08 15.59
N VAL A 5 16.50 13.89 15.20
CA VAL A 5 15.36 13.47 14.38
C VAL A 5 15.95 13.20 13.01
N ARG A 6 16.41 11.96 12.79
CA ARG A 6 16.81 11.48 11.46
C ARG A 6 15.72 11.90 10.49
N ASP A 7 16.07 12.68 9.48
CA ASP A 7 15.11 13.07 8.45
C ASP A 7 14.63 11.74 7.82
N PRO A 8 13.33 11.42 7.82
CA PRO A 8 12.83 10.19 7.23
C PRO A 8 13.23 10.03 5.76
N TYR A 9 13.64 11.13 5.10
CA TYR A 9 14.13 11.18 3.73
C TYR A 9 15.65 10.97 3.59
N ASP A 10 16.42 10.80 4.67
CA ASP A 10 17.88 10.59 4.62
C ASP A 10 18.30 9.37 3.79
N PHE A 11 17.39 8.40 3.60
CA PHE A 11 17.62 7.25 2.74
C PHE A 11 17.94 7.62 1.28
N CYS A 12 17.54 8.80 0.81
CA CYS A 12 17.77 9.20 -0.58
C CYS A 12 19.17 9.76 -0.81
N ARG A 13 19.85 10.28 0.24
CA ARG A 13 21.15 10.97 0.10
C ARG A 13 22.22 10.15 -0.62
N PRO A 14 22.41 8.85 -0.35
CA PRO A 14 23.42 8.04 -1.04
C PRO A 14 23.14 7.84 -2.54
N TYR A 15 21.92 8.15 -2.99
CA TYR A 15 21.47 7.96 -4.37
C TYR A 15 21.39 9.27 -5.16
N LEU A 16 21.69 10.41 -4.53
CA LEU A 16 21.76 11.71 -5.20
C LEU A 16 23.15 11.90 -5.82
N LEU A 17 23.18 12.36 -7.07
CA LEU A 17 24.40 12.84 -7.71
C LEU A 17 24.74 14.27 -7.23
N GLU A 18 25.97 14.73 -7.47
CA GLU A 18 26.45 16.04 -6.99
C GLU A 18 25.64 17.24 -7.52
N ASP A 19 25.06 17.12 -8.71
CA ASP A 19 24.23 18.13 -9.37
C ASP A 19 22.72 17.83 -9.28
N GLU A 20 22.35 16.85 -8.45
CA GLU A 20 20.97 16.42 -8.28
C GLU A 20 20.36 16.98 -6.99
N TYR A 21 19.24 17.67 -7.15
CA TYR A 21 18.54 18.30 -6.04
C TYR A 21 17.08 17.84 -5.97
N ILE A 22 16.54 17.86 -4.76
CA ILE A 22 15.18 17.41 -4.47
C ILE A 22 14.20 18.52 -4.86
N LEU A 23 13.32 18.24 -5.82
CA LEU A 23 12.21 19.13 -6.20
C LEU A 23 11.03 18.97 -5.25
N TRP A 24 10.75 17.73 -4.83
CA TRP A 24 9.61 17.45 -3.96
C TRP A 24 9.86 16.19 -3.12
N LYS A 25 9.34 16.20 -1.89
CA LYS A 25 9.35 15.05 -0.99
C LYS A 25 7.99 14.91 -0.31
N GLY A 26 7.52 13.66 -0.19
CA GLY A 26 6.23 13.39 0.42
C GLY A 26 6.05 11.92 0.79
N ARG A 27 4.90 11.62 1.39
CA ARG A 27 4.48 10.28 1.78
C ARG A 27 2.98 10.16 1.55
N PRO A 28 2.45 8.96 1.30
CA PRO A 28 1.01 8.78 1.15
C PRO A 28 0.31 9.21 2.44
N GLU A 29 -0.77 9.98 2.33
CA GLU A 29 -1.59 10.30 3.50
C GLU A 29 -2.32 9.06 4.03
N ARG A 30 -2.73 9.13 5.30
CA ARG A 30 -3.58 8.12 5.93
C ARG A 30 -5.01 8.28 5.40
N GLY A 31 -5.39 7.51 4.39
CA GLY A 31 -6.78 7.54 3.88
C GLY A 31 -7.02 6.64 2.67
N ASN A 32 -8.21 6.05 2.58
CA ASN A 32 -8.62 5.09 1.55
C ASN A 32 -7.87 3.74 1.60
N ILE A 33 -8.17 2.96 2.65
CA ILE A 33 -7.80 1.54 2.79
C ILE A 33 -8.73 0.61 2.00
N PHE A 34 -9.92 1.08 1.63
CA PHE A 34 -10.89 0.32 0.84
C PHE A 34 -10.63 0.53 -0.65
N ARG A 35 -10.08 -0.50 -1.31
CA ARG A 35 -10.05 -0.56 -2.78
C ARG A 35 -11.42 -1.03 -3.24
N GLN A 36 -11.95 -0.48 -4.34
CA GLN A 36 -13.31 -0.80 -4.84
C GLN A 36 -13.56 -2.30 -5.13
N GLY A 37 -12.54 -3.15 -5.19
CA GLY A 37 -12.66 -4.60 -5.36
C GLY A 37 -12.73 -5.42 -4.06
N ASP A 38 -12.62 -4.79 -2.89
CA ASP A 38 -12.47 -5.53 -1.62
C ASP A 38 -13.80 -5.96 -1.00
N TRP A 39 -14.93 -5.44 -1.49
CA TRP A 39 -16.24 -5.66 -0.89
C TRP A 39 -16.66 -7.14 -0.87
N MET A 40 -16.34 -7.91 -1.92
CA MET A 40 -16.64 -9.35 -1.96
C MET A 40 -15.86 -10.13 -0.89
N VAL A 41 -14.57 -9.80 -0.71
CA VAL A 41 -13.72 -10.43 0.30
C VAL A 41 -14.22 -10.07 1.70
N VAL A 42 -14.65 -8.84 1.91
CA VAL A 42 -15.21 -8.40 3.20
C VAL A 42 -16.51 -9.14 3.51
N ILE A 43 -17.44 -9.26 2.56
CA ILE A 43 -18.67 -10.04 2.75
C ILE A 43 -18.34 -11.49 3.08
N PHE A 44 -17.44 -12.12 2.32
CA PHE A 44 -17.01 -13.48 2.57
C PHE A 44 -16.35 -13.63 3.95
N ALA A 45 -15.47 -12.71 4.34
CA ALA A 45 -14.79 -12.71 5.63
C ALA A 45 -15.79 -12.58 6.80
N VAL A 46 -16.80 -11.71 6.66
CA VAL A 46 -17.87 -11.55 7.66
C VAL A 46 -18.69 -12.84 7.79
N MET A 47 -19.10 -13.45 6.67
CA MET A 47 -19.83 -14.73 6.68
C MET A 47 -18.99 -15.85 7.30
N TRP A 48 -17.71 -15.94 6.93
CA TRP A 48 -16.77 -16.93 7.44
C TRP A 48 -16.53 -16.77 8.94
N LEU A 49 -16.31 -15.54 9.40
CA LEU A 49 -16.11 -15.24 10.82
C LEU A 49 -17.39 -15.54 11.62
N GLY A 50 -18.55 -15.16 11.10
CA GLY A 50 -19.85 -15.48 11.70
C GLY A 50 -20.07 -16.99 11.84
N PHE A 51 -19.80 -17.74 10.78
CA PHE A 51 -19.87 -19.21 10.80
C PHE A 51 -18.88 -19.81 11.82
N SER A 52 -17.63 -19.32 11.84
CA SER A 52 -16.60 -19.80 12.75
C SER A 52 -16.95 -19.54 14.22
N LEU A 53 -17.48 -18.36 14.54
CA LEU A 53 -17.94 -18.01 15.89
C LEU A 53 -19.17 -18.82 16.30
N PHE A 54 -20.11 -19.04 15.39
CA PHE A 54 -21.28 -19.88 15.63
C PHE A 54 -20.88 -21.33 15.91
N TRP A 55 -19.94 -21.86 15.13
CA TRP A 55 -19.37 -23.19 15.35
C TRP A 55 -18.70 -23.29 16.72
N GLU A 56 -17.82 -22.35 17.04
CA GLU A 56 -17.09 -22.32 18.32
C GLU A 56 -18.06 -22.28 19.51
N PHE A 57 -19.08 -21.42 19.44
CA PHE A 57 -20.11 -21.34 20.47
C PHE A 57 -20.86 -22.66 20.63
N SER A 58 -21.28 -23.28 19.53
CA SER A 58 -22.00 -24.56 19.54
C SER A 58 -21.13 -25.69 20.09
N ALA A 59 -19.84 -25.72 19.75
CA ALA A 59 -18.88 -26.69 20.24
C ALA A 59 -18.64 -26.53 21.75
N LEU A 60 -18.46 -25.30 22.24
CA LEU A 60 -18.30 -25.02 23.67
C LEU A 60 -19.55 -25.39 24.48
N GLN A 61 -20.74 -25.09 23.97
CA GLN A 61 -22.00 -25.49 24.60
C GLN A 61 -22.11 -27.02 24.72
N SER A 62 -21.78 -27.74 23.64
CA SER A 62 -21.79 -29.20 23.61
C SER A 62 -20.82 -29.82 24.62
N VAL A 63 -19.61 -29.24 24.75
CA VAL A 63 -18.63 -29.65 25.77
C VAL A 63 -19.17 -29.41 27.18
N MET A 64 -19.77 -28.25 27.46
CA MET A 64 -20.35 -27.94 28.77
C MET A 64 -21.52 -28.87 29.13
N SER A 65 -22.33 -29.30 28.16
CA SER A 65 -23.42 -30.25 28.36
C SER A 65 -22.96 -31.71 28.47
N GLY A 66 -21.65 -31.98 28.48
CA GLY A 66 -21.08 -33.32 28.69
C GLY A 66 -21.12 -34.25 27.47
N GLY A 67 -21.55 -33.76 26.31
CA GLY A 67 -21.64 -34.55 25.06
C GLY A 67 -20.61 -34.19 24.00
N GLY A 68 -19.91 -33.07 24.16
CA GLY A 68 -19.01 -32.50 23.16
C GLY A 68 -17.55 -32.90 23.33
N SER A 69 -16.83 -32.92 22.21
CA SER A 69 -15.39 -33.16 22.18
C SER A 69 -14.60 -31.86 22.30
N LEU A 70 -13.70 -31.78 23.27
CA LEU A 70 -12.75 -30.66 23.41
C LEU A 70 -11.90 -30.44 22.15
N PHE A 71 -11.63 -31.51 21.39
CA PHE A 71 -10.94 -31.42 20.11
C PHE A 71 -11.71 -30.57 19.10
N LEU A 72 -13.04 -30.75 19.02
CA LEU A 72 -13.88 -30.00 18.07
C LEU A 72 -13.97 -28.50 18.43
N ALA A 73 -13.92 -28.17 19.72
CA ALA A 73 -13.83 -26.79 20.19
C ALA A 73 -12.47 -26.17 19.81
N LEU A 74 -11.36 -26.81 20.18
CA LEU A 74 -10.02 -26.30 19.82
C LEU A 74 -9.79 -26.23 18.30
N TRP A 75 -10.45 -27.10 17.54
CA TRP A 75 -10.39 -27.11 16.08
C TRP A 75 -11.05 -25.88 15.44
N GLY A 76 -12.02 -25.23 16.09
CA GLY A 76 -12.66 -24.02 15.57
C GLY A 76 -11.78 -22.76 15.69
N LEU A 77 -10.85 -22.72 16.64
CA LEU A 77 -9.97 -21.56 16.88
C LEU A 77 -9.14 -21.14 15.65
N PRO A 78 -8.49 -22.03 14.89
CA PRO A 78 -7.85 -21.67 13.62
C PRO A 78 -8.81 -20.99 12.62
N PHE A 79 -10.07 -21.40 12.53
CA PHE A 79 -11.04 -20.83 11.59
C PHE A 79 -11.42 -19.39 11.98
N VAL A 80 -11.60 -19.15 13.28
CA VAL A 80 -11.82 -17.80 13.83
C VAL A 80 -10.61 -16.91 13.54
N ALA A 81 -9.39 -17.41 13.77
CA ALA A 81 -8.16 -16.68 13.47
C ALA A 81 -8.03 -16.32 11.98
N ILE A 82 -8.38 -17.26 11.08
CA ILE A 82 -8.43 -17.01 9.63
C ILE A 82 -9.47 -15.93 9.31
N GLY A 83 -10.68 -16.02 9.88
CA GLY A 83 -11.73 -15.02 9.67
C GLY A 83 -11.30 -13.61 10.09
N LEU A 84 -10.68 -13.48 11.27
CA LEU A 84 -10.13 -12.22 11.76
C LEU A 84 -9.00 -11.71 10.87
N TYR A 85 -8.12 -12.58 10.39
CA TYR A 85 -7.06 -12.19 9.46
C TYR A 85 -7.60 -11.75 8.09
N LEU A 86 -8.63 -12.42 7.56
CA LEU A 86 -9.28 -11.99 6.33
C LEU A 86 -9.97 -10.63 6.51
N LEU A 87 -10.56 -10.38 7.68
CA LEU A 87 -11.27 -9.14 7.98
C LEU A 87 -10.32 -7.97 8.30
N PHE A 88 -9.23 -8.19 9.03
CA PHE A 88 -8.35 -7.11 9.53
C PHE A 88 -6.93 -7.15 8.96
N GLY A 89 -6.43 -8.31 8.53
CA GLY A 89 -5.04 -8.53 8.14
C GLY A 89 -4.60 -7.64 6.98
N ARG A 90 -5.46 -7.46 5.98
CA ARG A 90 -5.16 -6.56 4.84
C ARG A 90 -5.08 -5.10 5.28
N PHE A 91 -5.98 -4.65 6.15
CA PHE A 91 -5.98 -3.27 6.67
C PHE A 91 -4.71 -2.98 7.46
N LEU A 92 -4.28 -3.92 8.30
CA LEU A 92 -3.03 -3.84 9.06
C LEU A 92 -1.81 -3.78 8.13
N GLN A 93 -1.76 -4.63 7.11
CA GLN A 93 -0.67 -4.65 6.13
C GLN A 93 -0.61 -3.35 5.32
N THR A 94 -1.74 -2.86 4.81
CA THR A 94 -1.80 -1.60 4.05
C THR A 94 -1.41 -0.41 4.91
N ALA A 95 -1.88 -0.35 6.16
CA ALA A 95 -1.47 0.69 7.11
C ALA A 95 0.04 0.65 7.40
N TYR A 96 0.58 -0.54 7.66
CA TYR A 96 2.00 -0.75 7.95
C TYR A 96 2.91 -0.39 6.77
N LEU A 97 2.54 -0.75 5.53
CA LEU A 97 3.31 -0.42 4.34
C LEU A 97 3.26 1.07 3.99
N ARG A 98 2.12 1.73 4.24
CA ARG A 98 1.96 3.17 3.99
C ARG A 98 2.81 4.02 4.93
N ASP A 99 2.91 3.65 6.19
CA ASP A 99 3.77 4.34 7.16
C ASP A 99 5.27 4.19 6.81
N LYS A 100 5.62 3.28 5.89
CA LYS A 100 7.00 3.05 5.41
C LYS A 100 7.20 3.38 3.93
N THR A 101 6.25 4.08 3.31
CA THR A 101 6.38 4.52 1.93
C THR A 101 6.77 5.98 1.87
N PHE A 102 7.85 6.28 1.15
CA PHE A 102 8.36 7.64 0.98
C PHE A 102 8.64 7.88 -0.50
N TYR A 103 8.26 9.07 -0.95
CA TYR A 103 8.41 9.51 -2.32
C TYR A 103 9.33 10.73 -2.36
N VAL A 104 10.33 10.69 -3.23
CA VAL A 104 11.25 11.79 -3.48
C VAL A 104 11.32 11.99 -4.99
N ILE A 105 11.09 13.21 -5.45
CA ILE A 105 11.21 13.62 -6.84
C ILE A 105 12.39 14.58 -6.89
N THR A 106 13.38 14.26 -7.72
CA THR A 106 14.55 15.11 -7.99
C THR A 106 14.44 15.71 -9.38
N ASN A 107 15.37 16.59 -9.77
CA ASN A 107 15.46 17.11 -11.14
C ASN A 107 15.72 16.01 -12.18
N LYS A 108 16.29 14.86 -11.79
CA LYS A 108 16.69 13.78 -12.70
C LYS A 108 15.87 12.50 -12.57
N LYS A 109 15.40 12.13 -11.38
CA LYS A 109 14.73 10.84 -11.16
C LYS A 109 13.68 10.89 -10.06
N ILE A 110 12.85 9.85 -10.03
CA ILE A 110 11.88 9.60 -8.96
C ILE A 110 12.40 8.43 -8.13
N ILE A 111 12.53 8.64 -6.82
CA ILE A 111 12.93 7.64 -5.84
C ILE A 111 11.71 7.28 -4.99
N VAL A 112 11.33 6.00 -5.05
CA VAL A 112 10.24 5.43 -4.28
C VAL A 112 10.80 4.42 -3.29
N LYS A 113 10.64 4.69 -2.01
CA LYS A 113 10.91 3.72 -0.95
C LYS A 113 9.59 3.12 -0.50
N SER A 114 9.50 1.79 -0.47
CA SER A 114 8.36 1.05 0.06
C SER A 114 8.88 -0.04 1.00
N GLY A 115 8.79 0.23 2.31
CA GLY A 115 9.37 -0.65 3.32
C GLY A 115 10.89 -0.75 3.20
N ARG A 116 11.39 -1.94 2.85
CA ARG A 116 12.83 -2.22 2.63
C ARG A 116 13.26 -2.06 1.17
N LYS A 117 12.31 -1.94 0.23
CA LYS A 117 12.60 -1.83 -1.20
C LYS A 117 12.73 -0.37 -1.57
N ILE A 118 13.78 -0.04 -2.33
CA ILE A 118 13.97 1.27 -2.96
C ILE A 118 13.94 1.05 -4.46
N THR A 119 13.17 1.85 -5.17
CA THR A 119 13.05 1.81 -6.63
C THR A 119 13.32 3.20 -7.16
N MET A 120 14.16 3.29 -8.17
CA MET A 120 14.54 4.55 -8.82
C MET A 120 14.09 4.48 -10.27
N ARG A 121 13.54 5.58 -10.78
CA ARG A 121 13.07 5.73 -12.16
C ARG A 121 13.63 7.02 -12.71
N ASP A 122 14.40 6.93 -13.79
CA ASP A 122 14.91 8.11 -14.46
C ASP A 122 13.76 8.93 -15.04
N GLY A 123 13.88 10.26 -14.98
CA GLY A 123 12.94 11.23 -15.52
C GLY A 123 12.76 11.10 -17.03
N LYS A 124 13.81 10.66 -17.73
CA LYS A 124 13.82 10.48 -19.19
C LYS A 124 12.99 9.30 -19.66
N ASP A 125 12.95 8.23 -18.88
CA ASP A 125 12.24 6.99 -19.18
C ASP A 125 10.86 6.92 -18.49
N LEU A 126 10.31 8.07 -18.10
CA LEU A 126 9.02 8.12 -17.40
C LEU A 126 7.87 7.82 -18.38
N PRO A 127 7.02 6.83 -18.06
CA PRO A 127 5.75 6.65 -18.74
C PRO A 127 4.89 7.92 -18.73
N PRO A 128 3.89 8.02 -19.63
CA PRO A 128 2.83 9.00 -19.50
C PRO A 128 2.23 9.02 -18.08
N MET A 129 1.95 10.22 -17.59
CA MET A 129 1.40 10.46 -16.26
C MET A 129 -0.10 10.74 -16.35
N ASP A 130 -0.88 10.04 -15.53
CA ASP A 130 -2.29 10.29 -15.28
C ASP A 130 -2.50 10.73 -13.82
N VAL A 131 -3.32 11.75 -13.60
CA VAL A 131 -3.63 12.25 -12.25
C VAL A 131 -5.07 11.90 -11.89
N MET A 132 -5.24 11.12 -10.83
CA MET A 132 -6.55 10.77 -10.28
C MET A 132 -6.79 11.58 -9.01
N ILE A 133 -7.84 12.41 -8.98
CA ILE A 133 -8.26 13.15 -7.80
C ILE A 133 -9.32 12.33 -7.05
N HIS A 134 -9.08 12.06 -5.77
CA HIS A 134 -9.99 11.35 -4.89
C HIS A 134 -11.01 12.31 -4.27
N ARG A 135 -12.14 11.76 -3.80
CA ARG A 135 -13.22 12.55 -3.17
C ARG A 135 -12.79 13.33 -1.92
N ASN A 136 -11.70 12.94 -1.28
CA ASN A 136 -11.14 13.60 -0.11
C ASN A 136 -10.22 14.79 -0.45
N GLY A 137 -10.02 15.10 -1.74
CA GLY A 137 -9.13 16.17 -2.20
C GLY A 137 -7.68 15.75 -2.42
N ASN A 138 -7.29 14.53 -2.02
CA ASN A 138 -5.96 13.99 -2.30
C ASN A 138 -5.88 13.45 -3.73
N GLY A 139 -4.67 13.35 -4.27
CA GLY A 139 -4.45 12.85 -5.62
C GLY A 139 -3.50 11.65 -5.69
N THR A 140 -3.68 10.79 -6.68
CA THR A 140 -2.72 9.75 -7.04
C THR A 140 -2.18 10.06 -8.43
N ILE A 141 -0.85 10.06 -8.59
CA ILE A 141 -0.19 10.18 -9.89
C ILE A 141 0.18 8.77 -10.35
N LEU A 142 -0.36 8.31 -11.48
CA LEU A 142 -0.09 7.02 -12.10
C LEU A 142 0.82 7.22 -13.29
N PHE A 143 1.94 6.51 -13.31
CA PHE A 143 2.81 6.39 -14.47
C PHE A 143 2.60 5.00 -15.04
N SER A 144 2.07 4.90 -16.26
CA SER A 144 1.89 3.59 -16.88
C SER A 144 2.06 3.61 -18.39
N GLU A 145 2.70 2.56 -18.90
CA GLU A 145 2.89 2.36 -20.32
C GLU A 145 2.77 0.87 -20.63
N THR A 146 2.11 0.57 -21.74
CA THR A 146 1.90 -0.80 -22.20
C THR A 146 2.51 -0.94 -23.58
N TYR A 147 3.55 -1.76 -23.67
CA TYR A 147 4.21 -2.08 -24.93
C TYR A 147 3.69 -3.41 -25.45
N TYR A 148 3.26 -3.44 -26.71
CA TYR A 148 2.84 -4.66 -27.38
C TYR A 148 4.02 -5.26 -28.14
N THR A 149 4.30 -6.54 -27.91
CA THR A 149 5.32 -7.31 -28.63
C THR A 149 4.68 -8.51 -29.32
N ARG A 150 5.37 -9.12 -30.29
CA ARG A 150 4.93 -10.38 -30.92
C ARG A 150 4.71 -11.54 -29.93
N ARG A 151 5.26 -11.47 -28.71
CA ARG A 151 5.18 -12.52 -27.68
C ARG A 151 4.24 -12.16 -26.51
N GLY A 152 3.58 -11.00 -26.54
CA GLY A 152 2.70 -10.55 -25.46
C GLY A 152 2.82 -9.06 -25.18
N SER A 153 2.15 -8.58 -24.13
CA SER A 153 2.24 -7.19 -23.68
C SER A 153 3.11 -7.07 -22.44
N HIS A 154 3.97 -6.05 -22.41
CA HIS A 154 4.73 -5.66 -21.23
C HIS A 154 4.17 -4.36 -20.67
N ARG A 155 3.71 -4.40 -19.41
CA ARG A 155 3.20 -3.22 -18.72
C ARG A 155 4.17 -2.77 -17.66
N THR A 156 4.73 -1.58 -17.84
CA THR A 156 5.46 -0.89 -16.77
C THR A 156 4.48 0.06 -16.12
N TYR A 157 4.31 -0.08 -14.81
CA TYR A 157 3.52 0.89 -14.05
C TYR A 157 4.12 1.12 -12.66
N PHE A 158 3.96 2.34 -12.16
CA PHE A 158 4.15 2.69 -10.76
C PHE A 158 3.31 3.93 -10.46
N MET A 159 3.07 4.20 -9.18
CA MET A 159 2.23 5.33 -8.77
C MET A 159 2.71 5.98 -7.49
N LEU A 160 2.46 7.28 -7.39
CA LEU A 160 2.59 8.07 -6.17
C LEU A 160 1.19 8.19 -5.55
N GLU A 161 0.92 7.40 -4.51
CA GLU A 161 -0.43 7.25 -3.98
C GLU A 161 -0.80 8.33 -2.95
N ASN A 162 -2.06 8.77 -2.99
CA ASN A 162 -2.73 9.53 -1.93
C ASN A 162 -1.91 10.74 -1.42
N LEU A 163 -1.46 11.57 -2.35
CA LEU A 163 -0.71 12.79 -2.08
C LEU A 163 -1.67 13.90 -1.66
N LYS A 164 -1.37 14.56 -0.54
CA LYS A 164 -2.12 15.74 -0.06
C LYS A 164 -2.09 16.89 -1.08
N ASP A 165 -0.91 17.15 -1.63
CA ASP A 165 -0.68 18.22 -2.60
C ASP A 165 -0.14 17.58 -3.89
N VAL A 166 -1.07 17.02 -4.66
CA VAL A 166 -0.74 16.36 -5.94
C VAL A 166 -0.24 17.37 -6.97
N ALA A 167 -0.67 18.63 -6.89
CA ALA A 167 -0.28 19.68 -7.81
C ALA A 167 1.21 20.02 -7.67
N ARG A 168 1.73 20.13 -6.44
CA ARG A 168 3.19 20.30 -6.22
C ARG A 168 3.99 19.12 -6.73
N ALA A 169 3.52 17.90 -6.51
CA ALA A 169 4.19 16.70 -7.02
C ALA A 169 4.18 16.66 -8.55
N GLN A 170 3.06 17.01 -9.19
CA GLN A 170 2.95 17.11 -10.64
C GLN A 170 3.89 18.18 -11.20
N ASN A 171 3.91 19.38 -10.61
CA ASN A 171 4.80 20.46 -11.03
C ASN A 171 6.27 20.04 -10.93
N ALA A 172 6.64 19.31 -9.86
CA ALA A 172 7.99 18.76 -9.73
C ALA A 172 8.32 17.77 -10.86
N VAL A 173 7.39 16.88 -11.23
CA VAL A 173 7.57 15.96 -12.37
C VAL A 173 7.71 16.72 -13.69
N SER A 174 6.96 17.80 -13.88
CA SER A 174 7.04 18.64 -15.08
C SER A 174 8.35 19.44 -15.17
N GLN A 175 8.97 19.75 -14.03
CA GLN A 175 10.26 20.44 -13.95
C GLN A 175 11.47 19.51 -14.11
N MET A 176 11.26 18.20 -14.18
CA MET A 176 12.35 17.25 -14.40
C MET A 176 12.99 17.49 -15.76
N GLU A 177 14.31 17.33 -15.82
CA GLU A 177 15.09 17.46 -17.04
C GLU A 177 14.73 16.34 -18.02
N ARG A 178 13.84 16.65 -18.97
CA ARG A 178 13.51 15.77 -20.11
C ARG A 178 14.44 16.13 -21.26
N ALA A 179 15.68 15.61 -21.21
CA ALA A 179 16.70 15.81 -22.24
C ALA A 179 16.85 14.57 -23.11
#